data_AF-A0A845U2G5-F1
#
_entry.id   AF-A0A845U2G5-F1
#
_cell.length_a   1.000
_cell.length_b   1.000
_cell.length_c   1.000
_cell.angle_alpha   90.00
_cell.angle_beta   90.00
_cell.angle_gamma   90.00
#
_symmetry.space_group_name_H-M   'P 1'
#
loop_
_entity.id
_entity.type
_entity.pdbx_description
1 polymer ?
#
loop_
_entity_poly.entity_id
_entity_poly.type
_entity_poly.pdbx_seq_one_letter_code
_entity_poly.pdbx_strand_id
1 'polypeptide(L)'
;MLLLLLQSAPAQSPAPQEFTPPPQSPAAQVPAAAVPAAQAPESQPAPVRSPLGTVVLDAAHGGTDSGARGEGGIVEKEVVASLSQSLRHELERRGVRVVFTRQGDGAPSFDDRAAIANAFPGAIFLSLHVASSGPAATAVA
;
A
#
# COMPACT_ATOMS: atom_id res chain seq x y z
N MET A 1 -56.26 -21.98 29.81
CA MET A 1 -56.09 -21.00 30.91
C MET A 1 -54.61 -20.83 31.16
N LEU A 2 -53.97 -19.85 30.52
CA LEU A 2 -52.97 -18.94 31.10
C LEU A 2 -52.55 -17.96 30.01
N LEU A 3 -53.17 -16.79 30.05
CA LEU A 3 -52.80 -15.59 29.29
C LEU A 3 -51.53 -15.02 29.93
N LEU A 4 -50.45 -14.80 29.17
CA LEU A 4 -49.32 -14.00 29.64
C LEU A 4 -49.14 -12.81 28.70
N LEU A 5 -49.65 -11.65 29.13
CA LEU A 5 -49.43 -10.36 28.48
C LEU A 5 -47.99 -9.89 28.76
N LEU A 6 -47.22 -9.64 27.71
CA LEU A 6 -45.94 -8.92 27.80
C LEU A 6 -46.22 -7.42 27.65
N GLN A 7 -46.32 -6.70 28.77
CA GLN A 7 -46.37 -5.24 28.75
C GLN A 7 -44.98 -4.69 28.45
N SER A 8 -44.88 -3.89 27.38
CA SER A 8 -43.66 -3.19 26.99
C SER A 8 -43.61 -1.84 27.70
N ALA A 9 -42.53 -1.57 28.43
CA ALA A 9 -42.27 -0.26 29.04
C ALA A 9 -41.55 0.67 28.04
N PRO A 10 -41.80 1.99 28.06
CA PRO A 10 -41.09 2.93 27.18
C PRO A 10 -39.65 3.14 27.64
N ALA A 11 -38.72 3.12 26.67
CA ALA A 11 -37.33 3.50 26.88
C ALA A 11 -37.22 5.00 27.21
N GLN A 12 -36.67 5.33 28.36
CA GLN A 12 -36.29 6.70 28.72
C GLN A 12 -34.91 6.99 28.15
N SER A 13 -34.79 8.05 27.34
CA SER A 13 -33.50 8.54 26.85
C SER A 13 -32.69 9.15 28.01
N PRO A 14 -31.41 8.81 28.19
CA PRO A 14 -30.58 9.50 29.17
C PRO A 14 -30.25 10.93 28.70
N ALA A 15 -30.31 11.88 29.63
CA ALA A 15 -29.93 13.28 29.41
C ALA A 15 -28.41 13.44 29.15
N PRO A 16 -27.97 14.48 28.42
CA PRO A 16 -26.55 14.73 28.16
C PRO A 16 -25.80 15.01 29.48
N GLN A 17 -24.74 14.24 29.76
CA GLN A 17 -23.83 14.51 30.86
C GLN A 17 -22.86 15.61 30.43
N GLU A 18 -22.87 16.75 31.13
CA GLU A 18 -21.89 17.82 30.98
C GLU A 18 -20.50 17.32 31.40
N PHE A 19 -19.54 17.35 30.47
CA PHE A 19 -18.16 16.96 30.73
C PHE A 19 -17.42 18.15 31.35
N THR A 20 -17.22 18.15 32.67
CA THR A 20 -16.32 19.12 33.32
C THR A 20 -14.88 18.61 33.25
N PRO A 21 -13.91 19.40 32.77
CA PRO A 21 -12.52 18.97 32.77
C PRO A 21 -11.95 18.95 34.21
N PRO A 22 -11.09 17.98 34.55
CA PRO A 22 -10.50 17.89 35.89
C PRO A 22 -9.53 19.05 36.18
N PRO A 23 -9.35 19.44 37.46
CA PRO A 23 -8.44 20.50 37.86
C PRO A 23 -6.97 20.13 37.61
N GLN A 24 -6.22 21.02 36.95
CA GLN A 24 -4.80 20.87 36.71
C GLN A 24 -4.01 21.07 38.02
N SER A 25 -3.18 20.08 38.39
CA SER A 25 -2.28 20.17 39.54
C SER A 25 -0.96 20.90 39.20
N PRO A 26 -0.31 21.58 40.16
CA PRO A 26 0.77 22.53 39.88
C PRO A 26 2.09 21.84 39.48
N ALA A 27 2.77 22.41 38.49
CA ALA A 27 4.07 21.99 38.00
C ALA A 27 5.17 22.10 39.09
N ALA A 28 5.83 20.98 39.39
CA ALA A 28 7.07 20.98 40.15
C ALA A 28 8.23 21.41 39.22
N GLN A 29 8.90 22.49 39.60
CA GLN A 29 10.10 23.01 38.93
C GLN A 29 11.33 22.20 39.40
N VAL A 30 12.13 21.70 38.46
CA VAL A 30 13.44 21.08 38.72
C VAL A 30 14.55 22.04 38.27
N PRO A 31 15.66 22.19 39.02
CA PRO A 31 16.64 23.27 38.80
C PRO A 31 17.49 23.07 37.54
N ALA A 32 17.87 24.19 36.93
CA ALA A 32 18.75 24.27 35.76
C ALA A 32 20.16 23.70 36.04
N ALA A 33 20.53 22.67 35.29
CA ALA A 33 21.90 22.17 35.15
C ALA A 33 22.42 22.49 33.73
N ALA A 34 23.69 22.85 33.67
CA ALA A 34 24.39 23.52 32.57
C ALA A 34 24.19 22.94 31.16
N VAL A 35 23.98 23.83 30.20
CA VAL A 35 23.98 23.57 28.75
C VAL A 35 25.40 23.30 28.24
N PRO A 36 25.70 22.12 27.67
CA PRO A 36 26.75 22.01 26.66
C PRO A 36 26.22 22.63 25.36
N ALA A 37 27.03 23.45 24.71
CA ALA A 37 26.68 24.08 23.43
C ALA A 37 26.20 23.03 22.42
N ALA A 38 24.91 23.06 22.10
CA ALA A 38 24.31 22.21 21.09
C ALA A 38 24.98 22.51 19.74
N GLN A 39 25.69 21.52 19.20
CA GLN A 39 26.06 21.52 17.80
C GLN A 39 24.75 21.58 17.00
N ALA A 40 24.63 22.55 16.09
CA ALA A 40 23.49 22.67 15.21
C ALA A 40 23.27 21.34 14.49
N PRO A 41 22.03 20.82 14.39
CA PRO A 41 21.79 19.60 13.63
C PRO A 41 22.24 19.85 12.19
N GLU A 42 23.26 19.10 11.77
CA GLU A 42 23.66 19.05 10.37
C GLU A 42 22.41 18.75 9.55
N SER A 43 22.10 19.67 8.63
CA SER A 43 20.92 19.60 7.79
C SER A 43 21.07 18.37 6.90
N GLN A 44 20.41 17.28 7.27
CA GLN A 44 20.31 16.10 6.41
C GLN A 44 19.75 16.56 5.07
N PRO A 45 20.35 16.14 3.93
CA PRO A 45 19.81 16.47 2.62
C PRO A 45 18.35 16.05 2.57
N ALA A 46 17.47 16.97 2.17
CA ALA A 46 16.06 16.65 1.98
C ALA A 46 15.94 15.45 1.02
N PRO A 47 15.05 14.48 1.29
CA PRO A 47 14.87 13.34 0.41
C PRO A 47 14.55 13.85 -1.00
N VAL A 48 15.31 13.37 -1.98
CA VAL A 48 15.07 13.68 -3.40
C VAL A 48 13.67 13.19 -3.74
N ARG A 49 12.71 14.11 -3.90
CA ARG A 49 11.36 13.76 -4.30
C ARG A 49 11.36 13.57 -5.81
N SER A 50 11.14 12.34 -6.26
CA SER A 50 10.90 12.08 -7.67
C SER A 50 9.65 12.85 -8.13
N PRO A 51 9.64 13.45 -9.33
CA PRO A 51 8.43 14.07 -9.89
C PRO A 51 7.33 13.01 -10.12
N LEU A 52 7.72 11.75 -10.23
CA LEU A 52 6.82 10.60 -10.26
C LEU A 52 6.41 10.23 -8.83
N GLY A 53 5.15 10.49 -8.49
CA GLY A 53 4.61 10.23 -7.15
C GLY A 53 4.33 8.75 -6.89
N THR A 54 3.68 8.05 -7.82
CA THR A 54 3.29 6.63 -7.67
C THR A 54 3.37 5.89 -9.00
N VAL A 55 3.85 4.66 -8.96
CA VAL A 55 3.79 3.70 -10.06
C VAL A 55 2.98 2.48 -9.60
N VAL A 56 1.97 2.12 -10.39
CA VAL A 56 1.22 0.88 -10.23
C VAL A 56 1.84 -0.16 -11.15
N LEU A 57 2.50 -1.15 -10.58
CA LEU A 57 3.14 -2.26 -11.29
C LEU A 57 2.17 -3.42 -11.43
N ASP A 58 1.92 -3.80 -12.67
CA ASP A 58 1.07 -4.92 -13.03
C ASP A 58 1.90 -6.08 -13.56
N ALA A 59 2.16 -7.07 -12.70
CA ALA A 59 2.75 -8.34 -13.13
C ALA A 59 1.65 -9.15 -13.81
N ALA A 60 1.76 -9.32 -15.13
CA ALA A 60 0.77 -10.03 -15.92
C ALA A 60 0.52 -11.46 -15.43
N HIS A 61 -0.63 -12.00 -15.85
CA HIS A 61 -1.05 -13.37 -15.57
C HIS A 61 -1.15 -13.65 -14.06
N GLY A 62 -0.93 -14.91 -13.67
CA GLY A 62 -1.00 -15.39 -12.30
C GLY A 62 -1.96 -16.57 -12.15
N GLY A 63 -1.82 -17.32 -11.07
CA GLY A 63 -2.65 -18.48 -10.77
C GLY A 63 -2.56 -19.53 -11.88
N THR A 64 -3.70 -19.92 -12.44
CA THR A 64 -3.77 -20.90 -13.53
C THR A 64 -3.35 -20.34 -14.89
N ASP A 65 -3.33 -19.02 -15.05
CA ASP A 65 -2.83 -18.38 -16.26
C ASP A 65 -1.32 -18.24 -16.16
N SER A 66 -0.60 -19.04 -16.95
CA SER A 66 0.86 -19.03 -17.00
C SER A 66 1.44 -17.92 -17.88
N GLY A 67 0.63 -17.33 -18.76
CA GLY A 67 1.12 -16.60 -19.93
C GLY A 67 1.95 -17.49 -20.86
N ALA A 68 2.85 -16.85 -21.62
CA ALA A 68 3.77 -17.49 -22.54
C ALA A 68 4.69 -18.50 -21.82
N ARG A 69 5.11 -19.53 -22.57
CA ARG A 69 6.03 -20.56 -22.10
C ARG A 69 7.29 -20.55 -22.97
N GLY A 70 8.44 -20.50 -22.32
CA GLY A 70 9.76 -20.62 -22.94
C GLY A 70 10.35 -22.02 -22.80
N GLU A 71 11.57 -22.19 -23.30
CA GLU A 71 12.34 -23.41 -23.10
C GLU A 71 12.69 -23.64 -21.63
N GLY A 72 12.97 -24.89 -21.26
CA GLY A 72 13.42 -25.23 -19.90
C GLY A 72 12.37 -25.02 -18.79
N GLY A 73 11.10 -24.82 -19.14
CA GLY A 73 10.01 -24.63 -18.16
C GLY A 73 9.79 -23.19 -17.71
N ILE A 74 10.41 -22.21 -18.38
CA ILE A 74 10.18 -20.79 -18.09
C ILE A 74 8.71 -20.45 -18.40
N VAL A 75 8.04 -19.80 -17.45
CA VAL A 75 6.67 -19.29 -17.63
C VAL A 75 6.61 -17.79 -17.38
N GLU A 76 5.89 -17.08 -18.23
CA GLU A 76 5.81 -15.61 -18.24
C GLU A 76 5.42 -15.06 -16.88
N LYS A 77 4.40 -15.64 -16.22
CA LYS A 77 3.89 -15.16 -14.93
C LYS A 77 4.97 -15.08 -13.83
N GLU A 78 5.98 -15.96 -13.88
CA GLU A 78 7.08 -16.01 -12.91
C GLU A 78 8.16 -14.97 -13.26
N VAL A 79 8.47 -14.85 -14.56
CA VAL A 79 9.44 -13.86 -15.07
C VAL A 79 8.96 -12.45 -14.76
N VAL A 80 7.71 -12.12 -15.09
CA VAL A 80 7.17 -10.77 -14.86
C VAL A 80 7.01 -10.46 -13.37
N ALA A 81 6.68 -11.46 -12.54
CA ALA A 81 6.66 -11.30 -11.09
C ALA A 81 8.06 -10.95 -10.54
N SER A 82 9.09 -11.70 -10.95
CA SER A 82 10.48 -11.41 -10.54
C SER A 82 10.96 -10.04 -11.04
N LEU A 83 10.66 -9.69 -12.30
CA LEU A 83 11.01 -8.39 -12.86
C LEU A 83 10.32 -7.25 -12.10
N SER A 84 9.03 -7.39 -11.79
CA SER A 84 8.27 -6.39 -11.05
C SER A 84 8.86 -6.11 -9.65
N GLN A 85 9.37 -7.14 -8.95
CA GLN A 85 10.02 -6.97 -7.65
C GLN A 85 11.36 -6.23 -7.78
N SER A 86 12.14 -6.56 -8.81
CA SER A 86 13.40 -5.86 -9.11
C SER A 86 13.16 -4.38 -9.44
N LEU A 87 12.12 -4.12 -10.24
CA LEU A 87 11.72 -2.76 -10.60
C LEU A 87 11.21 -1.97 -9.40
N ARG A 88 10.42 -2.61 -8.52
CA ARG A 88 9.98 -2.00 -7.26
C ARG A 88 11.16 -1.49 -6.45
N HIS A 89 12.17 -2.33 -6.24
CA HIS A 89 13.34 -1.96 -5.46
C HIS A 89 14.05 -0.72 -6.04
N GLU A 90 14.23 -0.65 -7.35
CA GLU A 90 14.88 0.50 -8.00
C GLU A 90 14.03 1.78 -7.96
N LEU A 91 12.71 1.66 -8.14
CA LEU A 91 11.78 2.79 -8.05
C LEU A 91 11.72 3.35 -6.62
N GLU A 92 11.60 2.48 -5.62
CA GLU A 92 11.57 2.89 -4.21
C GLU A 92 12.88 3.55 -3.77
N ARG A 93 14.03 3.05 -4.25
CA ARG A 93 15.35 3.70 -4.04
C ARG A 93 15.42 5.13 -4.59
N ARG A 94 14.62 5.45 -5.60
CA ARG A 94 14.51 6.78 -6.21
C ARG A 94 13.39 7.62 -5.59
N GLY A 95 12.79 7.15 -4.49
CA GLY A 95 11.71 7.86 -3.79
C GLY A 95 10.35 7.78 -4.49
N VAL A 96 10.14 6.82 -5.39
CA VAL A 96 8.85 6.57 -6.06
C VAL A 96 8.05 5.54 -5.27
N ARG A 97 6.78 5.84 -4.97
CA ARG A 97 5.87 4.86 -4.34
C ARG A 97 5.47 3.80 -5.35
N VAL A 98 5.50 2.54 -4.95
CA VAL A 98 5.10 1.40 -5.79
C VAL A 98 3.87 0.71 -5.21
N VAL A 99 2.90 0.37 -6.07
CA VAL A 99 1.73 -0.43 -5.75
C VAL A 99 1.63 -1.58 -6.73
N PHE A 100 1.44 -2.82 -6.26
CA PHE A 100 1.23 -3.97 -7.15
C PHE A 100 -0.25 -4.23 -7.39
N THR A 101 -0.61 -4.71 -8.59
CA THR A 101 -1.96 -5.22 -8.88
C THR A 101 -2.24 -6.60 -8.29
N ARG A 102 -1.19 -7.39 -8.03
CA ARG A 102 -1.27 -8.69 -7.34
C ARG A 102 -0.17 -8.88 -6.31
N GLN A 103 -0.46 -9.67 -5.29
CA GLN A 103 0.53 -10.21 -4.36
C GLN A 103 0.69 -11.70 -4.63
N GLY A 104 1.94 -12.18 -4.63
CA GLY A 104 2.24 -13.59 -4.95
C GLY A 104 1.70 -13.98 -6.33
N ASP A 105 1.22 -15.23 -6.44
CA ASP A 105 0.70 -15.82 -7.69
C ASP A 105 -0.80 -15.61 -7.89
N GLY A 106 -1.37 -14.50 -7.39
CA GLY A 106 -2.79 -14.17 -7.61
C GLY A 106 -3.10 -13.84 -9.07
N ALA A 107 -4.35 -14.06 -9.50
CA ALA A 107 -4.81 -13.78 -10.87
C ALA A 107 -5.93 -12.72 -10.87
N PRO A 108 -5.62 -11.43 -10.62
CA PRO A 108 -6.65 -10.39 -10.64
C PRO A 108 -7.23 -10.23 -12.05
N SER A 109 -8.53 -9.97 -12.11
CA SER A 109 -9.22 -9.70 -13.37
C SER A 109 -8.74 -8.37 -13.98
N PHE A 110 -9.06 -8.12 -15.26
CA PHE A 110 -8.75 -6.82 -15.87
C PHE A 110 -9.45 -5.66 -15.14
N ASP A 111 -10.67 -5.88 -14.65
CA ASP A 111 -11.41 -4.87 -13.88
C ASP A 111 -10.76 -4.62 -12.52
N ASP A 112 -10.27 -5.65 -11.83
CA ASP A 112 -9.53 -5.48 -10.57
C ASP A 112 -8.24 -4.69 -10.79
N ARG A 113 -7.49 -5.01 -11.86
CA ARG A 113 -6.26 -4.28 -12.23
C ARG A 113 -6.56 -2.81 -12.50
N ALA A 114 -7.62 -2.53 -13.25
CA ALA A 114 -8.07 -1.16 -13.54
C ALA A 114 -8.55 -0.44 -12.28
N ALA A 115 -9.30 -1.10 -11.41
CA ALA A 115 -9.78 -0.54 -10.15
C ALA A 115 -8.61 -0.15 -9.22
N ILE A 116 -7.60 -1.02 -9.10
CA ILE A 116 -6.38 -0.71 -8.35
C ILE A 116 -5.67 0.50 -8.95
N ALA A 117 -5.47 0.54 -10.26
CA ALA A 117 -4.79 1.66 -10.92
C ALA A 117 -5.54 3.00 -10.70
N ASN A 118 -6.86 2.98 -10.89
CA ASN A 118 -7.71 4.17 -10.77
C ASN A 118 -7.86 4.67 -9.33
N ALA A 119 -7.55 3.85 -8.32
CA ALA A 119 -7.50 4.27 -6.92
C ALA A 119 -6.31 5.21 -6.61
N PHE A 120 -5.35 5.38 -7.53
CA PHE A 120 -4.19 6.26 -7.38
C PHE A 120 -4.16 7.34 -8.49
N PRO A 121 -4.89 8.46 -8.32
CA PRO A 121 -4.86 9.57 -9.27
C PRO A 121 -3.44 10.07 -9.52
N GLY A 122 -3.08 10.23 -10.80
CA GLY A 122 -1.74 10.68 -11.20
C GLY A 122 -0.66 9.61 -11.12
N ALA A 123 -1.00 8.35 -10.83
CA ALA A 123 -0.06 7.24 -10.94
C ALA A 123 0.21 6.87 -12.40
N ILE A 124 1.41 6.37 -12.66
CA ILE A 124 1.73 5.68 -13.91
C ILE A 124 1.38 4.20 -13.71
N PHE A 125 0.54 3.66 -14.59
CA PHE A 125 0.30 2.22 -14.66
C PHE A 125 1.29 1.57 -15.63
N LEU A 126 2.02 0.56 -15.17
CA LEU A 126 2.99 -0.18 -15.97
C LEU A 126 2.67 -1.67 -15.90
N SER A 127 2.16 -2.23 -17.00
CA SER A 127 1.94 -3.66 -17.14
C SER A 127 3.14 -4.32 -17.80
N LEU A 128 3.60 -5.39 -17.18
CA LEU A 128 4.78 -6.15 -17.57
C LEU A 128 4.35 -7.48 -18.15
N HIS A 129 4.66 -7.66 -19.42
CA HIS A 129 4.50 -8.90 -20.18
C HIS A 129 5.86 -9.32 -20.75
N VAL A 130 6.00 -10.60 -21.05
CA VAL A 130 7.10 -11.10 -21.87
C VAL A 130 6.50 -11.92 -22.99
N ALA A 131 6.42 -11.34 -24.17
CA ALA A 131 5.91 -12.03 -25.34
C ALA A 131 6.96 -13.02 -25.88
N SER A 132 6.50 -14.11 -26.50
CA SER A 132 7.32 -14.93 -27.39
C SER A 132 6.75 -14.80 -28.81
N SER A 133 7.42 -14.03 -29.68
CA SER A 133 6.93 -13.76 -31.04
C SER A 133 7.87 -14.22 -32.16
N GLY A 134 8.79 -15.14 -31.88
CA GLY A 134 9.70 -15.75 -32.87
C GLY A 134 9.86 -17.26 -32.69
N PRO A 135 10.73 -17.93 -33.48
CA PRO A 135 11.23 -19.25 -33.10
C PRO A 135 11.76 -19.20 -31.66
N ALA A 136 11.80 -20.34 -30.97
CA ALA A 136 12.19 -20.42 -29.55
C ALA A 136 13.32 -19.43 -29.22
N ALA A 137 13.12 -18.60 -28.19
CA ALA A 137 14.03 -17.57 -27.67
C ALA A 137 13.91 -16.11 -28.16
N THR A 138 12.79 -15.66 -28.74
CA THR A 138 12.57 -14.20 -28.93
C THR A 138 11.60 -13.62 -27.90
N ALA A 139 12.15 -12.98 -26.86
CA ALA A 139 11.39 -12.10 -25.97
C ALA A 139 11.37 -10.67 -26.54
N VAL A 140 10.18 -10.11 -26.81
CA VAL A 140 10.04 -8.69 -27.15
C VAL A 140 9.40 -8.01 -25.95
N ALA A 141 10.11 -7.03 -25.40
CA ALA A 141 9.70 -6.17 -24.30
C ALA A 141 9.05 -4.88 -24.83
#